data_AF-A0A075TYM2-F1
#
_entry.id   AF-A0A075TYM2-F1
#
_cell.length_a   1.000
_cell.length_b   1.000
_cell.length_c   1.000
_cell.angle_alpha   90.00
_cell.angle_beta   90.00
_cell.angle_gamma   90.00
#
_symmetry.space_group_name_H-M   'P 1'
#
loop_
_entity.id
_entity.type
_entity.pdbx_description
1 polymer ?
#
loop_
_entity_poly.entity_id
_entity_poly.type
_entity_poly.pdbx_seq_one_letter_code
_entity_poly.pdbx_strand_id
1 'polypeptide(L)' 'MENVEEKRMELLDELMIDILKRLPAKSLIRLKCVSKSLYSLINNPDFIFIHYNYDSFSNKFIFLKRYIEI' A
#
# COMPACT_ATOMS: atom_id res chain seq x y z
N MET A 1 -18.50 7.23 -22.81
CA MET A 1 -18.74 7.04 -21.36
C MET A 1 -17.59 6.29 -20.68
N GLU A 2 -16.75 5.54 -21.41
CA GLU A 2 -15.57 4.82 -20.87
C GLU A 2 -14.53 5.72 -20.17
N ASN A 3 -14.27 6.94 -20.67
CA ASN A 3 -13.21 7.82 -20.16
C ASN A 3 -13.42 8.29 -18.70
N VAL A 4 -14.68 8.32 -18.23
CA VAL A 4 -15.00 8.77 -16.86
C VAL A 4 -14.84 7.64 -15.84
N GLU A 5 -15.15 6.40 -16.21
CA GLU A 5 -15.02 5.26 -15.30
C GLU A 5 -13.57 4.86 -15.08
N GLU A 6 -12.76 4.86 -16.14
CA GLU A 6 -11.32 4.58 -16.07
C GLU A 6 -10.61 5.60 -15.15
N LYS A 7 -10.88 6.88 -15.35
CA LYS A 7 -10.36 7.96 -14.51
C LYS A 7 -10.81 7.88 -13.05
N ARG A 8 -12.02 7.37 -12.80
CA ARG A 8 -12.50 7.12 -11.43
C ARG A 8 -11.75 5.96 -10.78
N MET A 9 -11.43 4.92 -11.54
CA MET A 9 -10.68 3.78 -11.04
C MET A 9 -9.24 4.18 -10.69
N GLU A 10 -8.58 4.98 -11.53
CA GLU A 10 -7.27 5.55 -11.23
C GLU A 10 -7.27 6.38 -9.93
N LEU A 11 -8.26 7.26 -9.76
CA LEU A 11 -8.40 8.05 -8.53
C LEU A 11 -8.60 7.17 -7.29
N LEU A 12 -9.39 6.10 -7.42
CA LEU A 12 -9.60 5.14 -6.35
C LEU A 12 -8.29 4.45 -5.95
N ASP A 13 -7.49 4.03 -6.92
CA ASP A 13 -6.20 3.40 -6.67
C ASP A 13 -5.20 4.36 -6.00
N GLU A 14 -5.13 5.61 -6.46
CA GLU A 14 -4.30 6.65 -5.84
C GLU A 14 -4.71 6.92 -4.38
N LEU A 15 -6.01 7.06 -4.12
CA LEU A 15 -6.53 7.26 -2.77
C LEU A 15 -6.26 6.04 -1.88
N MET A 16 -6.38 4.83 -2.42
CA MET A 16 -6.03 3.62 -1.68
C MET A 16 -4.55 3.58 -1.31
N ILE A 17 -3.65 3.91 -2.24
CA ILE A 17 -2.21 4.02 -1.96
C ILE A 17 -1.97 5.05 -0.85
N ASP A 18 -2.62 6.21 -0.92
CA ASP A 18 -2.46 7.29 0.05
C ASP A 18 -2.95 6.95 1.46
N ILE A 19 -4.01 6.15 1.58
CA ILE A 19 -4.51 5.64 2.85
C ILE A 19 -3.58 4.54 3.38
N LEU A 20 -3.30 3.53 2.55
CA LEU A 20 -2.53 2.35 2.96
C LEU A 20 -1.08 2.70 3.30
N LYS A 21 -0.45 3.65 2.59
CA LYS A 21 0.93 4.06 2.88
C LYS A 21 1.12 4.64 4.28
N ARG A 22 0.05 5.15 4.89
CA ARG A 22 0.05 5.72 6.25
C ARG A 22 -0.17 4.68 7.36
N LEU A 23 -0.49 3.44 6.99
CA LEU A 23 -0.76 2.37 7.95
C LEU A 23 0.55 1.68 8.35
N PRO A 24 0.69 1.26 9.62
CA PRO A 24 1.81 0.43 10.03
C PRO A 24 1.84 -0.90 9.25
N ALA A 25 3.03 -1.41 8.94
CA ALA A 25 3.22 -2.67 8.20
C ALA A 25 2.40 -3.84 8.77
N LYS A 26 2.33 -3.97 10.10
CA LYS A 26 1.55 -5.01 10.78
C LYS A 26 0.05 -4.93 10.48
N SER A 27 -0.49 -3.73 10.25
CA SER A 27 -1.88 -3.56 9.83
C SER A 27 -2.08 -3.91 8.36
N LEU A 28 -1.14 -3.54 7.49
CA LEU A 28 -1.19 -3.88 6.07
C LEU A 28 -1.21 -5.40 5.84
N ILE A 29 -0.39 -6.17 6.60
CA ILE A 29 -0.37 -7.64 6.47
C ILE A 29 -1.75 -8.24 6.77
N ARG A 30 -2.49 -7.72 7.76
CA ARG A 30 -3.85 -8.20 8.04
C ARG A 30 -4.83 -7.82 6.93
N LEU A 31 -4.63 -6.71 6.24
CA LEU A 31 -5.51 -6.30 5.13
C LEU A 31 -5.36 -7.17 3.88
N LYS A 32 -4.26 -7.92 3.75
CA LYS A 32 -4.06 -8.87 2.65
C LYS A 32 -5.17 -9.92 2.54
N CYS A 33 -5.87 -10.25 3.63
CA CYS A 33 -6.95 -11.24 3.60
C CYS A 33 -8.34 -10.65 3.28
N VAL A 34 -8.46 -9.33 3.14
CA VAL A 34 -9.77 -8.67 2.95
C VAL A 34 -10.23 -8.74 1.49
N SER A 35 -9.33 -8.54 0.53
CA SER A 35 -9.67 -8.63 -0.90
C SER A 35 -8.45 -9.00 -1.75
N LYS A 36 -8.69 -9.54 -2.94
CA LYS A 36 -7.64 -9.84 -3.92
C LYS A 36 -6.91 -8.59 -4.40
N SER A 37 -7.63 -7.48 -4.58
CA SER A 37 -7.05 -6.19 -5.00
C SER A 37 -6.09 -5.64 -3.94
N LEU A 38 -6.49 -5.69 -2.65
CA LEU A 38 -5.61 -5.28 -1.55
C LEU A 38 -4.39 -6.18 -1.42
N TYR A 39 -4.57 -7.50 -1.55
CA TYR A 39 -3.45 -8.44 -1.59
C TYR A 39 -2.45 -8.07 -2.69
N SER A 40 -2.94 -7.82 -3.91
CA SER A 40 -2.10 -7.48 -5.05
C SER A 40 -1.39 -6.13 -4.88
N LEU A 41 -2.09 -5.12 -4.38
CA LEU A 41 -1.54 -3.79 -4.16
C LEU A 41 -0.44 -3.81 -3.09
N ILE A 42 -0.69 -4.49 -1.95
CA ILE A 42 0.28 -4.54 -0.84
C ILE A 42 1.53 -5.36 -1.19
N ASN A 43 1.41 -6.33 -2.11
CA ASN A 43 2.54 -7.11 -2.62
C ASN A 43 3.22 -6.46 -3.84
N ASN A 44 2.74 -5.33 -4.35
CA ASN A 44 3.35 -4.63 -5.47
C ASN A 44 4.66 -3.96 -5.00
N PRO A 45 5.80 -4.17 -5.71
CA PRO A 45 7.08 -3.53 -5.38
C PRO A 45 7.03 -2.00 -5.30
N ASP A 46 6.25 -1.34 -6.15
CA ASP A 46 6.10 0.12 -6.17
C ASP A 46 5.42 0.61 -4.89
N PHE A 47 4.37 -0.08 -4.45
CA PHE A 47 3.72 0.22 -3.17
C PHE A 47 4.67 0.01 -1.99
N ILE A 48 5.46 -1.08 -2.00
CA ILE A 48 6.46 -1.34 -0.96
C ILE A 48 7.49 -0.21 -0.90
N PHE A 49 7.95 0.28 -2.05
CA PHE A 49 8.86 1.42 -2.12
C PHE A 49 8.21 2.71 -1.59
N ILE A 50 6.98 3.01 -2.00
CA ILE A 50 6.22 4.18 -1.52
C ILE A 50 6.06 4.14 0.00
N HIS A 51 5.63 2.99 0.54
CA HIS A 51 5.43 2.79 1.98
C HIS A 51 6.75 2.89 2.75
N TYR A 52 7.83 2.27 2.25
CA TYR A 52 9.15 2.34 2.88
C TYR A 52 9.69 3.77 2.96
N ASN A 53 9.58 4.54 1.87
CA ASN A 53 10.01 5.93 1.87
C ASN A 53 9.15 6.79 2.78
N TYR A 54 7.83 6.55 2.82
CA TYR A 54 6.92 7.28 3.72
C TYR A 54 7.26 7.01 5.20
N ASP A 55 7.46 5.75 5.57
CA ASP A 55 7.83 5.35 6.93
C ASP A 55 9.21 5.90 7.35
N SER A 56 10.15 6.10 6.42
CA SER A 56 11.46 6.69 6.71
C SER A 56 11.39 8.13 7.26
N PHE A 57 10.34 8.89 6.89
CA PHE A 57 10.14 10.26 7.38
C PHE A 57 9.34 10.33 8.69
N SER A 58 8.58 9.29 9.02
CA SER A 58 7.83 9.20 10.27
C SER A 58 8.52 8.18 11.18
N ASN A 59 9.31 8.62 12.17
CA ASN A 59 10.04 7.80 13.16
C ASN A 59 9.19 6.78 13.95
N LYS A 60 8.37 5.94 13.31
CA LYS A 60 7.26 5.24 13.95
C LYS A 60 7.23 3.74 13.71
N PHE A 61 7.67 3.16 12.58
CA PHE A 61 7.58 1.70 12.41
C PHE A 61 8.67 1.06 11.52
N ILE A 62 9.86 0.78 12.09
CA ILE A 62 11.05 0.14 11.45
C ILE A 62 10.84 -1.37 11.14
N PHE A 63 9.61 -1.87 11.00
CA PHE A 63 9.35 -3.33 10.97
C PHE A 63 9.41 -3.99 9.59
N LEU A 64 9.52 -3.26 8.47
CA LEU A 64 9.59 -3.87 7.13
C LEU A 64 10.97 -4.42 6.75
N LYS A 65 12.06 -3.85 7.30
CA LYS A 65 13.42 -4.32 6.97
C LYS A 65 13.67 -5.78 7.36
N ARG A 66 12.99 -6.31 8.38
CA ARG A 66 13.23 -7.66 8.89
C ARG A 66 12.41 -8.76 8.22
N TYR A 67 11.52 -8.43 7.28
CA TYR A 67 10.61 -9.39 6.65
C TYR A 67 10.88 -9.63 5.16
N ILE A 68 11.69 -8.78 4.51
CA ILE A 68 12.16 -9.00 3.14
C ILE A 68 13.42 -9.89 3.11
N GLU A 69 14.12 -10.03 4.23
CA GLU A 69 15.30 -10.90 4.40
C GLU A 69 14.98 -12.29 5.01
N ILE A 70 13.71 -12.70 5.08
CA ILE A 70 13.29 -14.07 5.45
C ILE A 70 12.62 -14.72 4.25
#